data_AF-A0A2V5LGC1-F1
#
_entry.id   AF-A0A2V5LGC1-F1
#
_cell.length_a   1.000
_cell.length_b   1.000
_cell.length_c   1.000
_cell.angle_alpha   90.00
_cell.angle_beta   90.00
_cell.angle_gamma   90.00
#
_symmetry.space_group_name_H-M   'P 1'
#
loop_
_entity.id
_entity.type
_entity.pdbx_description
1 polymer ?
#
loop_
_entity_poly.entity_id
_entity_poly.type
_entity_poly.pdbx_seq_one_letter_code
_entity_poly.pdbx_strand_id
1 'polypeptide(L)'
;PPYFQIEDRERRARMWEKCAEPGSELARQIQQIWIPLFTPPAPPTYIPTDVFFAQLNQGIQKRFADVTAAVEKIRSRGGKIVFVRFPNTGGLKELEDRITPREKTWDPLLKMTGAPGVYYSDFPDLSAFNCPEWSHLSASDSVEFTKRLVPHLRDALNM
;
A
#
# COMPACT_ATOMS: atom_id res chain seq x y z
N PRO A 1 -8.87 -2.82 14.72
CA PRO A 1 -9.31 -3.85 15.70
C PRO A 1 -8.10 -4.53 16.37
N PRO A 2 -8.05 -4.64 17.71
CA PRO A 2 -7.20 -5.67 18.32
C PRO A 2 -7.63 -7.02 17.72
N TYR A 3 -6.70 -7.97 17.54
CA TYR A 3 -6.98 -9.31 16.99
C TYR A 3 -7.09 -9.43 15.45
N PHE A 4 -6.43 -8.55 14.69
CA PHE A 4 -6.34 -8.67 13.23
C PHE A 4 -5.37 -9.77 12.77
N GLN A 5 -4.30 -9.95 13.52
CA GLN A 5 -3.18 -10.80 13.17
C GLN A 5 -2.58 -11.46 14.42
N ILE A 6 -1.95 -12.61 14.22
CA ILE A 6 -0.97 -13.17 15.16
C ILE A 6 0.43 -12.85 14.66
N GLU A 7 1.38 -12.68 15.57
CA GLU A 7 2.80 -12.74 15.24
C GLU A 7 3.35 -14.08 15.70
N ASP A 8 3.97 -14.81 14.79
CA ASP A 8 4.63 -16.05 15.16
C ASP A 8 6.05 -15.82 15.72
N ARG A 9 6.74 -16.91 16.09
CA ARG A 9 8.09 -16.85 16.66
C ARG A 9 9.14 -16.24 15.71
N GLU A 10 8.86 -16.22 14.41
CA GLU A 10 9.71 -15.60 13.39
C GLU A 10 9.32 -14.14 13.13
N ARG A 11 8.41 -13.57 13.95
CA ARG A 11 7.84 -12.23 13.80
C ARG A 11 7.11 -12.04 12.47
N ARG A 12 6.50 -13.11 11.95
CA ARG A 12 5.63 -13.01 10.78
C ARG A 12 4.23 -12.68 11.27
N ALA A 13 3.75 -11.51 10.87
CA ALA A 13 2.36 -11.13 11.00
C ALA A 13 1.49 -12.02 10.08
N ARG A 14 0.51 -12.72 10.67
CA ARG A 14 -0.43 -13.59 9.95
C ARG A 14 -1.86 -13.20 10.29
N MET A 15 -2.63 -12.86 9.26
CA MET A 15 -4.07 -12.63 9.38
C MET A 15 -4.75 -13.86 10.00
N TRP A 16 -5.69 -13.63 10.90
CA TRP A 16 -6.48 -14.72 11.48
C TRP A 16 -7.36 -15.41 10.43
N GLU A 17 -7.49 -16.73 10.54
CA GLU A 17 -8.33 -17.52 9.63
C GLU A 17 -9.79 -17.04 9.63
N LYS A 18 -10.32 -16.68 10.81
CA LYS A 18 -11.64 -16.08 10.97
C LYS A 18 -11.85 -14.78 10.18
N CYS A 19 -10.78 -14.08 9.80
CA CYS A 19 -10.87 -12.92 8.90
C CYS A 19 -10.71 -13.36 7.44
N ALA A 20 -9.85 -14.35 7.16
CA ALA A 20 -9.55 -14.81 5.81
C ALA A 20 -10.69 -15.60 5.15
N GLU A 21 -11.57 -16.23 5.93
CA GLU A 21 -12.73 -16.97 5.43
C GLU A 21 -13.58 -16.11 4.47
N PRO A 22 -13.93 -16.62 3.27
CA PRO A 22 -14.76 -15.90 2.32
C PRO A 22 -16.09 -15.46 2.93
N GLY A 23 -16.34 -14.16 2.95
CA GLY A 23 -17.54 -13.60 3.56
C GLY A 23 -17.59 -13.71 5.09
N SER A 24 -16.44 -13.78 5.76
CA SER A 24 -16.39 -13.77 7.22
C SER A 24 -17.00 -12.50 7.81
N GLU A 25 -17.64 -12.64 8.97
CA GLU A 25 -18.18 -11.49 9.70
C GLU A 25 -17.06 -10.51 10.10
N LEU A 26 -15.92 -11.04 10.54
CA LEU A 26 -14.77 -10.24 10.94
C LEU A 26 -14.22 -9.42 9.78
N ALA A 27 -14.07 -9.99 8.58
CA ALA A 27 -13.65 -9.22 7.41
C ALA A 27 -14.66 -8.11 7.09
N ARG A 28 -15.97 -8.41 7.08
CA ARG A 28 -17.01 -7.41 6.82
C ARG A 28 -16.98 -6.26 7.82
N GLN A 29 -16.77 -6.55 9.11
CA GLN A 29 -16.63 -5.53 10.15
C GLN A 29 -15.40 -4.64 9.89
N ILE A 30 -14.27 -5.23 9.48
CA ILE A 30 -13.04 -4.48 9.18
C ILE A 30 -13.19 -3.63 7.91
N GLN A 31 -13.88 -4.14 6.88
CA GLN A 31 -14.18 -3.39 5.66
C GLN A 31 -14.89 -2.06 5.94
N GLN A 32 -15.76 -2.02 6.96
CA GLN A 32 -16.46 -0.78 7.38
C GLN A 32 -15.51 0.29 7.95
N ILE A 33 -14.27 -0.08 8.33
CA ILE A 33 -13.29 0.84 8.91
C ILE A 33 -12.51 1.57 7.81
N TRP A 34 -12.25 0.92 6.68
CA TRP A 34 -11.32 1.47 5.68
C TRP A 34 -11.81 2.74 5.02
N ILE A 35 -13.08 2.77 4.59
CA ILE A 35 -13.64 3.95 3.92
C ILE A 35 -13.60 5.20 4.82
N PRO A 36 -14.11 5.19 6.07
CA PRO A 36 -14.02 6.38 6.91
C PRO A 36 -12.59 6.72 7.33
N LEU A 37 -11.70 5.74 7.47
CA LEU A 37 -10.29 5.98 7.82
C LEU A 37 -9.53 6.70 6.71
N PHE A 38 -9.80 6.37 5.44
CA PHE A 38 -9.12 6.94 4.28
C PHE A 38 -9.89 8.06 3.57
N THR A 39 -11.12 8.37 4.01
CA THR A 39 -11.85 9.54 3.55
C THR A 39 -11.44 10.74 4.40
N PRO A 40 -10.67 11.71 3.86
CA PRO A 40 -10.28 12.88 4.64
C PRO A 40 -11.53 13.69 5.05
N PRO A 41 -11.52 14.33 6.24
CA PRO A 41 -12.60 15.22 6.63
C PRO A 41 -12.69 16.39 5.63
N ALA A 42 -13.89 16.97 5.52
CA ALA A 42 -14.07 18.18 4.71
C ALA A 42 -13.12 19.29 5.19
N PRO A 43 -12.65 20.16 4.28
CA PRO A 43 -11.85 21.32 4.66
C PRO A 43 -12.54 22.13 5.77
N PRO A 44 -11.80 22.58 6.81
CA PRO A 44 -12.39 23.39 7.87
C PRO A 44 -13.00 24.68 7.32
N THR A 45 -14.18 25.07 7.80
CA THR A 45 -14.92 26.25 7.31
C THR A 45 -14.22 27.58 7.59
N TYR A 46 -13.26 27.60 8.51
CA TYR A 46 -12.50 28.79 8.92
C TYR A 46 -11.16 28.95 8.17
N ILE A 47 -10.83 28.06 7.23
CA ILE A 47 -9.65 28.16 6.37
C ILE A 47 -10.13 28.25 4.92
N PRO A 48 -9.68 29.24 4.11
CA PRO A 48 -9.99 29.27 2.69
C PRO A 48 -9.59 27.96 2.00
N THR A 49 -10.49 27.42 1.17
CA THR A 49 -10.36 26.08 0.57
C THR A 49 -9.07 25.92 -0.23
N ASP A 50 -8.67 26.95 -0.98
CA ASP A 50 -7.43 26.99 -1.76
C ASP A 50 -6.18 26.90 -0.86
N VAL A 51 -6.18 27.61 0.27
CA VAL A 51 -5.09 27.55 1.26
C VAL A 51 -5.00 26.17 1.89
N PHE A 52 -6.14 25.55 2.25
CA PHE A 52 -6.17 24.20 2.80
C PHE A 52 -5.54 23.18 1.83
N PHE A 53 -5.96 23.19 0.56
CA PHE A 53 -5.39 22.27 -0.43
C PHE A 53 -3.94 22.59 -0.78
N ALA A 54 -3.51 23.85 -0.73
CA ALA A 54 -2.10 24.20 -0.88
C ALA A 54 -1.25 23.60 0.25
N GLN A 55 -1.71 23.67 1.50
CA GLN A 55 -1.03 23.05 2.65
C GLN A 55 -0.99 21.51 2.55
N LEU A 56 -2.10 20.89 2.13
CA LEU A 56 -2.14 19.45 1.86
C LEU A 56 -1.09 19.05 0.81
N ASN A 57 -1.03 19.80 -0.29
CA ASN A 57 -0.07 19.57 -1.36
C ASN A 57 1.38 19.75 -0.87
N GLN A 58 1.67 20.76 -0.04
CA GLN A 58 2.99 20.90 0.59
C GLN A 58 3.35 19.68 1.44
N GLY A 59 2.39 19.12 2.19
CA GLY A 59 2.58 17.89 2.94
C GLY A 59 2.94 16.70 2.03
N ILE A 60 2.23 16.54 0.91
CA ILE A 60 2.50 15.50 -0.09
C ILE A 60 3.91 15.67 -0.68
N GLN A 61 4.27 16.88 -1.11
CA GLN A 61 5.60 17.17 -1.67
C GLN A 61 6.71 16.89 -0.66
N LYS A 62 6.49 17.25 0.61
CA LYS A 62 7.41 16.94 1.69
C LYS A 62 7.59 15.42 1.84
N ARG A 63 6.53 14.62 1.72
CA ARG A 63 6.65 13.15 1.78
C ARG A 63 7.48 12.58 0.63
N PHE A 64 7.30 13.09 -0.59
CA PHE A 64 8.18 12.67 -1.68
C PHE A 64 9.65 13.03 -1.42
N ALA A 65 9.92 14.25 -0.93
CA ALA A 65 11.28 14.65 -0.58
C ALA A 65 11.90 13.79 0.53
N ASP A 66 11.12 13.49 1.58
CA ASP A 66 11.56 12.62 2.68
C ASP A 66 11.91 11.21 2.17
N VAL A 67 11.09 10.64 1.26
CA VAL A 67 11.34 9.32 0.68
C VAL A 67 12.55 9.34 -0.25
N THR A 68 12.72 10.36 -1.10
CA THR A 68 13.91 10.49 -1.94
C THR A 68 15.18 10.56 -1.09
N ALA A 69 15.18 11.36 -0.02
CA ALA A 69 16.32 11.44 0.90
C ALA A 69 16.61 10.07 1.57
N ALA A 70 15.57 9.32 1.94
CA ALA A 70 15.73 7.99 2.51
C ALA A 70 16.33 6.99 1.49
N VAL A 71 15.89 7.03 0.23
CA VAL A 71 16.44 6.20 -0.85
C VAL A 71 17.92 6.47 -1.06
N GLU A 72 18.33 7.74 -1.14
CA GLU A 72 19.74 8.11 -1.30
C GLU A 72 20.60 7.68 -0.11
N LYS A 73 20.06 7.78 1.11
CA LYS A 73 20.72 7.26 2.32
C LYS A 73 20.89 5.74 2.32
N ILE A 74 19.96 4.99 1.74
CA ILE A 74 20.08 3.53 1.59
C ILE A 74 21.12 3.20 0.51
N ARG A 75 21.07 3.89 -0.64
CA ARG A 75 22.03 3.70 -1.75
C ARG A 75 23.47 4.00 -1.36
N SER A 76 23.70 5.10 -0.64
CA SER A 76 25.04 5.47 -0.13
C SER A 76 25.67 4.40 0.79
N ARG A 77 24.86 3.46 1.32
CA ARG A 77 25.30 2.33 2.14
C ARG A 77 25.39 1.01 1.36
N GLY A 78 25.30 1.07 0.02
CA GLY A 78 25.28 -0.09 -0.86
C GLY A 78 23.95 -0.83 -0.93
N GLY A 79 22.88 -0.28 -0.34
CA GLY A 79 21.55 -0.89 -0.38
C GLY A 79 20.91 -0.77 -1.76
N LYS A 80 20.22 -1.83 -2.19
CA LYS A 80 19.35 -1.84 -3.36
C LYS A 80 17.91 -1.58 -2.93
N ILE A 81 17.14 -0.85 -3.75
CA ILE A 81 15.76 -0.46 -3.43
C ILE A 81 14.86 -0.88 -4.59
N VAL A 82 13.72 -1.50 -4.26
CA VAL A 82 12.57 -1.67 -5.14
C VAL A 82 11.35 -1.23 -4.35
N PHE A 83 10.49 -0.40 -4.94
CA PHE A 83 9.19 -0.10 -4.34
C PHE A 83 8.18 -1.19 -4.72
N VAL A 84 7.31 -1.58 -3.78
CA VAL A 84 6.27 -2.57 -4.05
C VAL A 84 4.92 -1.97 -3.68
N ARG A 85 3.98 -1.94 -4.64
CA ARG A 85 2.57 -1.68 -4.37
C ARG A 85 1.86 -3.01 -4.23
N PHE A 86 1.44 -3.32 -3.00
CA PHE A 86 0.72 -4.55 -2.68
C PHE A 86 -0.72 -4.52 -3.20
N PRO A 87 -1.33 -5.71 -3.41
CA PRO A 87 -2.74 -5.83 -3.76
C PRO A 87 -3.66 -5.17 -2.73
N ASN A 88 -4.71 -4.55 -3.25
CA ASN A 88 -5.87 -4.05 -2.52
C ASN A 88 -7.11 -4.38 -3.36
N THR A 89 -8.26 -4.58 -2.73
CA THR A 89 -9.49 -4.99 -3.44
C THR A 89 -10.73 -4.26 -2.94
N GLY A 90 -11.87 -4.50 -3.59
CA GLY A 90 -13.18 -3.99 -3.16
C GLY A 90 -13.25 -2.46 -3.00
N GLY A 91 -14.04 -2.02 -2.03
CA GLY A 91 -14.33 -0.59 -1.83
C GLY A 91 -13.10 0.26 -1.48
N LEU A 92 -12.08 -0.31 -0.81
CA LEU A 92 -10.84 0.42 -0.56
C LEU A 92 -10.10 0.72 -1.86
N LYS A 93 -10.04 -0.25 -2.79
CA LYS A 93 -9.43 -0.02 -4.10
C LYS A 93 -10.16 1.07 -4.89
N GLU A 94 -11.49 1.00 -4.94
CA GLU A 94 -12.31 2.02 -5.61
C GLU A 94 -12.09 3.42 -5.01
N LEU A 95 -11.96 3.50 -3.67
CA LEU A 95 -11.64 4.75 -2.99
C LEU A 95 -10.25 5.25 -3.38
N GLU A 96 -9.20 4.43 -3.20
CA GLU A 96 -7.81 4.81 -3.46
C GLU A 96 -7.57 5.19 -4.93
N ASP A 97 -8.15 4.46 -5.89
CA ASP A 97 -8.07 4.80 -7.32
C ASP A 97 -8.66 6.19 -7.60
N ARG A 98 -9.66 6.62 -6.83
CA ARG A 98 -10.28 7.94 -6.96
C ARG A 98 -9.53 9.05 -6.23
N ILE A 99 -9.09 8.82 -4.99
CA ILE A 99 -8.50 9.88 -4.13
C ILE A 99 -6.98 9.99 -4.25
N THR A 100 -6.30 8.88 -4.53
CA THR A 100 -4.84 8.76 -4.61
C THR A 100 -4.46 7.97 -5.85
N PRO A 101 -4.84 8.45 -7.05
CA PRO A 101 -4.59 7.71 -8.28
C PRO A 101 -3.09 7.55 -8.54
N ARG A 102 -2.73 6.49 -9.26
CA ARG A 102 -1.34 6.07 -9.52
C ARG A 102 -0.50 7.21 -10.12
N GLU A 103 -1.04 7.91 -11.10
CA GLU A 103 -0.34 8.97 -11.83
C GLU A 103 -0.03 10.21 -10.97
N LYS A 104 -0.74 10.38 -9.84
CA LYS A 104 -0.50 11.47 -8.88
C LYS A 104 0.34 11.06 -7.68
N THR A 105 0.52 9.76 -7.46
CA THR A 105 1.15 9.24 -6.24
C THR A 105 2.33 8.32 -6.54
N TRP A 106 2.06 7.17 -7.16
CA TRP A 106 3.04 6.14 -7.45
C TRP A 106 4.03 6.53 -8.56
N ASP A 107 3.55 7.00 -9.70
CA ASP A 107 4.46 7.31 -10.83
C ASP A 107 5.42 8.46 -10.50
N PRO A 108 4.99 9.56 -9.85
CA PRO A 108 5.90 10.60 -9.39
C PRO A 108 6.92 10.07 -8.36
N LEU A 109 6.52 9.19 -7.45
CA LEU A 109 7.43 8.59 -6.46
C LEU A 109 8.57 7.84 -7.15
N LEU A 110 8.25 6.96 -8.10
CA LEU A 110 9.28 6.22 -8.83
C LEU A 110 10.17 7.15 -9.65
N LYS A 111 9.58 8.15 -10.32
CA LYS A 111 10.34 9.15 -11.09
C LYS A 111 11.32 9.94 -10.21
N MET A 112 10.88 10.40 -9.04
CA MET A 112 11.69 11.22 -8.13
C MET A 112 12.79 10.43 -7.43
N THR A 113 12.56 9.15 -7.19
CA THR A 113 13.55 8.27 -6.53
C THR A 113 14.47 7.58 -7.53
N GLY A 114 14.07 7.47 -8.81
CA GLY A 114 14.74 6.66 -9.81
C GLY A 114 14.87 5.19 -9.41
N ALA A 115 14.08 4.71 -8.45
CA ALA A 115 14.08 3.32 -8.03
C ALA A 115 13.06 2.53 -8.86
N PRO A 116 13.35 1.27 -9.20
CA PRO A 116 12.37 0.41 -9.84
C PRO A 116 11.18 0.16 -8.91
N GLY A 117 10.03 -0.13 -9.51
CA GLY A 117 8.80 -0.42 -8.78
C GLY A 117 8.07 -1.63 -9.34
N VAL A 118 7.48 -2.42 -8.46
CA VAL A 118 6.55 -3.52 -8.79
C VAL A 118 5.16 -3.08 -8.36
N TYR A 119 4.30 -2.74 -9.32
CA TYR A 119 2.90 -2.47 -9.05
C TYR A 119 2.09 -3.73 -9.32
N TYR A 120 1.44 -4.30 -8.30
CA TYR A 120 0.82 -5.64 -8.40
C TYR A 120 -0.11 -5.81 -9.62
N SER A 121 -0.87 -4.77 -9.99
CA SER A 121 -1.81 -4.82 -11.12
C SER A 121 -1.16 -4.88 -12.49
N ASP A 122 0.15 -4.61 -12.59
CA ASP A 122 0.89 -4.71 -13.85
C ASP A 122 1.27 -6.16 -14.19
N PHE A 123 1.13 -7.09 -13.24
CA PHE A 123 1.53 -8.49 -13.36
C PHE A 123 0.35 -9.43 -13.10
N PRO A 124 -0.09 -10.25 -14.09
CA PRO A 124 -1.25 -11.12 -13.94
C PRO A 124 -1.19 -12.11 -12.76
N ASP A 125 0.01 -12.59 -12.42
CA ASP A 125 0.23 -13.53 -11.32
C ASP A 125 0.18 -12.86 -9.93
N LEU A 126 0.45 -11.55 -9.86
CA LEU A 126 0.33 -10.72 -8.66
C LEU A 126 -1.04 -10.03 -8.53
N SER A 127 -1.78 -9.86 -9.62
CA SER A 127 -3.13 -9.27 -9.61
C SER A 127 -4.24 -10.28 -9.31
N ALA A 128 -3.92 -11.57 -9.31
CA ALA A 128 -4.86 -12.66 -9.05
C ALA A 128 -5.30 -12.80 -7.58
N PHE A 129 -4.71 -12.04 -6.65
CA PHE A 129 -4.99 -12.16 -5.23
C PHE A 129 -6.18 -11.31 -4.79
N ASN A 130 -6.93 -11.81 -3.81
CA ASN A 130 -8.01 -11.07 -3.16
C ASN A 130 -7.66 -10.76 -1.70
N CYS A 131 -7.90 -9.52 -1.27
CA CYS A 131 -7.76 -9.11 0.12
C CYS A 131 -9.11 -9.30 0.85
N PRO A 132 -9.24 -10.21 1.83
CA PRO A 132 -10.53 -10.52 2.47
C PRO A 132 -11.23 -9.29 3.04
N GLU A 133 -10.44 -8.39 3.60
CA GLU A 133 -10.86 -7.14 4.24
C GLU A 133 -10.45 -5.91 3.44
N TRP A 134 -10.14 -6.07 2.15
CA TRP A 134 -9.80 -5.04 1.16
C TRP A 134 -8.36 -4.49 1.18
N SER A 135 -7.59 -4.61 2.27
CA SER A 135 -6.24 -4.01 2.35
C SER A 135 -5.09 -5.04 2.37
N HIS A 136 -5.28 -6.18 3.02
CA HIS A 136 -4.25 -7.17 3.29
C HIS A 136 -4.61 -8.55 2.73
N LEU A 137 -3.55 -9.28 2.35
CA LEU A 137 -3.64 -10.69 1.96
C LEU A 137 -3.93 -11.59 3.16
N SER A 138 -4.57 -12.73 2.90
CA SER A 138 -4.68 -13.81 3.88
C SER A 138 -3.30 -14.36 4.29
N ALA A 139 -3.25 -15.13 5.37
CA ALA A 139 -2.00 -15.75 5.82
C ALA A 139 -1.40 -16.69 4.76
N SER A 140 -2.22 -17.48 4.06
CA SER A 140 -1.78 -18.35 2.97
C SER A 140 -1.39 -17.55 1.72
N ASP A 141 -2.20 -16.55 1.35
CA ASP A 141 -1.93 -15.75 0.15
C ASP A 141 -0.69 -14.89 0.30
N SER A 142 -0.36 -14.42 1.50
CA SER A 142 0.91 -13.69 1.71
C SER A 142 2.14 -14.56 1.44
N VAL A 143 2.08 -15.86 1.72
CA VAL A 143 3.15 -16.80 1.35
C VAL A 143 3.24 -16.96 -0.15
N GLU A 144 2.11 -17.18 -0.81
CA GLU A 144 2.05 -17.43 -2.24
C GLU A 144 2.41 -16.17 -3.05
N PHE A 145 1.89 -15.01 -2.66
CA PHE A 145 2.26 -13.72 -3.22
C PHE A 145 3.75 -13.46 -3.10
N THR A 146 4.35 -13.74 -1.94
CA THR A 146 5.81 -13.55 -1.75
C THR A 146 6.61 -14.44 -2.70
N LYS A 147 6.21 -15.70 -2.90
CA LYS A 147 6.89 -16.60 -3.86
C LYS A 147 6.83 -16.04 -5.29
N ARG A 148 5.67 -15.49 -5.70
CA ARG A 148 5.47 -14.90 -7.03
C ARG A 148 6.15 -13.54 -7.19
N LEU A 149 6.25 -12.75 -6.11
CA LEU A 149 6.89 -11.45 -6.10
C LEU A 149 8.42 -11.55 -6.28
N VAL A 150 9.06 -12.57 -5.70
CA VAL A 150 10.53 -12.69 -5.70
C VAL A 150 11.16 -12.65 -7.10
N PRO A 151 10.66 -13.36 -8.13
CA PRO A 151 11.12 -13.21 -9.51
C PRO A 151 11.07 -11.75 -10.01
N HIS A 152 9.93 -11.07 -9.84
CA HIS A 152 9.78 -9.66 -10.26
C HIS A 152 10.76 -8.72 -9.55
N LEU A 153 11.09 -8.99 -8.28
CA LEU A 153 12.11 -8.23 -7.54
C LEU A 153 13.53 -8.47 -8.07
N ARG A 154 13.84 -9.71 -8.46
CA ARG A 154 15.15 -10.04 -9.07
C ARG A 154 15.29 -9.35 -10.42
N ASP A 155 14.27 -9.42 -11.25
CA ASP A 155 14.23 -8.75 -12.56
C ASP A 155 14.37 -7.23 -12.40
N ALA A 156 13.62 -6.62 -11.47
CA ALA A 156 13.73 -5.19 -11.15
C ALA A 156 15.13 -4.76 -10.69
N LEU A 157 15.91 -5.67 -10.10
CA LEU A 157 17.28 -5.42 -9.63
C LEU A 157 18.36 -5.89 -10.60
N ASN A 158 18.00 -6.45 -11.75
CA ASN A 158 18.90 -7.12 -12.70
C ASN A 158 19.79 -8.17 -12.02
N MET A 159 19.17 -9.09 -11.26
CA MET A 159 19.83 -10.13 -10.47
C MET A 159 19.44 -11.55 -10.86
#